data_AF-A0A1I4LH64-F1
#
_entry.id   AF-A0A1I4LH64-F1
#
_cell.length_a   1.000
_cell.length_b   1.000
_cell.length_c   1.000
_cell.angle_alpha   90.00
_cell.angle_beta   90.00
_cell.angle_gamma   90.00
#
_symmetry.space_group_name_H-M   'P 1'
#
loop_
_entity.id
_entity.type
_entity.pdbx_description
1 polymer ?
#
loop_
_entity_poly.entity_id
_entity_poly.type
_entity_poly.pdbx_seq_one_letter_code
_entity_poly.pdbx_strand_id
1 'polypeptide(L)'
;MPTIAIVEGIRITIYLNDHLPPHLHAFFAGEEAKLSIVTGEVLSGALPRAKLKTIRAWLAANREQVSYVWREIRAGRYSGGMIE
;
A
#
# COMPACT_ATOMS: atom_id res chain seq x y z
N MET A 1 -7.29 5.93 -8.07
CA MET A 1 -6.81 5.14 -6.92
C MET A 1 -7.08 3.66 -7.22
N PRO A 2 -6.13 2.98 -7.88
CA PRO A 2 -6.24 1.55 -8.09
C PRO A 2 -6.01 0.77 -6.78
N THR A 3 -6.75 -0.31 -6.63
CA THR A 3 -6.39 -1.41 -5.71
C THR A 3 -5.27 -2.20 -6.35
N ILE A 4 -4.15 -2.32 -5.64
CA ILE A 4 -2.97 -3.03 -6.13
C ILE A 4 -2.81 -4.42 -5.51
N ALA A 5 -3.49 -4.70 -4.39
CA ALA A 5 -3.50 -6.01 -3.74
C ALA A 5 -4.65 -6.13 -2.74
N ILE A 6 -5.02 -7.37 -2.42
CA ILE A 6 -5.89 -7.71 -1.30
C ILE A 6 -5.19 -8.79 -0.47
N VAL A 7 -4.87 -8.49 0.79
CA VAL A 7 -4.07 -9.37 1.66
C VAL A 7 -4.86 -9.64 2.93
N GLU A 8 -5.30 -10.89 3.14
CA GLU A 8 -6.11 -11.27 4.31
C GLU A 8 -7.29 -10.31 4.60
N GLY A 9 -7.98 -9.88 3.54
CA GLY A 9 -9.10 -8.94 3.62
C GLY A 9 -8.71 -7.47 3.79
N ILE A 10 -7.41 -7.14 3.83
CA ILE A 10 -6.93 -5.76 3.77
C ILE A 10 -6.83 -5.36 2.31
N ARG A 11 -7.50 -4.27 1.94
CA ARG A 11 -7.40 -3.68 0.60
C ARG A 11 -6.24 -2.69 0.56
N ILE A 12 -5.31 -2.88 -0.37
CA ILE A 12 -4.12 -2.04 -0.53
C ILE A 12 -4.27 -1.20 -1.79
N THR A 13 -4.10 0.12 -1.66
CA THR A 13 -4.26 1.07 -2.76
C THR A 13 -3.15 2.10 -2.77
N ILE A 14 -2.91 2.71 -3.94
CA ILE A 14 -2.01 3.86 -4.10
C ILE A 14 -2.79 4.97 -4.79
N TYR A 15 -2.62 6.22 -4.33
CA TYR A 15 -3.31 7.36 -4.92
C TYR A 15 -2.38 8.08 -5.89
N LEU A 16 -2.95 8.56 -7.00
CA LEU A 16 -2.20 9.31 -8.02
C LEU A 16 -1.61 10.61 -7.43
N ASN A 17 -2.38 11.26 -6.55
CA ASN A 17 -2.06 12.56 -5.99
C ASN A 17 -1.29 12.48 -4.66
N ASP A 18 -0.76 11.31 -4.28
CA ASP A 18 0.04 11.19 -3.07
C ASP A 18 1.33 12.00 -3.16
N HIS A 19 1.89 12.34 -1.99
CA HIS A 19 3.15 13.06 -1.87
C HIS A 19 4.24 12.17 -1.26
N LEU A 20 5.46 12.70 -1.18
CA LEU A 20 6.55 12.05 -0.47
C LEU A 20 6.31 12.09 1.06
N PRO A 21 6.77 11.07 1.82
CA PRO A 21 7.45 9.86 1.33
C PRO A 21 6.49 8.90 0.59
N PRO A 22 6.99 8.05 -0.32
CA PRO A 22 6.17 7.07 -1.02
C PRO A 22 5.44 6.17 -0.02
N HIS A 23 4.12 6.08 -0.13
CA HIS A 23 3.28 5.32 0.78
C HIS A 23 2.18 4.57 0.05
N LEU A 24 1.66 3.55 0.73
CA LEU A 24 0.43 2.86 0.37
C LEU A 24 -0.64 3.14 1.41
N HIS A 25 -1.89 2.94 1.01
CA HIS A 25 -3.05 3.00 1.89
C HIS A 25 -3.58 1.58 2.10
N ALA A 26 -3.73 1.18 3.36
CA ALA A 26 -4.30 -0.09 3.74
C ALA A 26 -5.63 0.12 4.44
N PHE A 27 -6.69 -0.50 3.90
CA PHE A 27 -8.05 -0.40 4.41
C PHE A 27 -8.52 -1.73 4.97
N PHE A 28 -9.06 -1.73 6.18
CA PHE A 28 -9.67 -2.92 6.79
C PHE A 28 -10.78 -2.50 7.77
N ALA A 29 -11.97 -3.10 7.62
CA ALA A 29 -13.10 -2.90 8.53
C ALA A 29 -13.47 -1.42 8.79
N GLY A 30 -13.39 -0.57 7.78
CA GLY A 30 -13.69 0.87 7.88
C GLY A 30 -12.52 1.73 8.39
N GLU A 31 -11.43 1.10 8.84
CA GLU A 31 -10.22 1.78 9.28
C GLU A 31 -9.19 1.89 8.14
N GLU A 32 -8.34 2.90 8.24
CA GLU A 32 -7.27 3.18 7.28
C GLU A 32 -5.94 3.42 7.97
N ALA A 33 -4.87 2.83 7.43
CA ALA A 33 -3.49 3.20 7.75
C ALA A 33 -2.71 3.52 6.48
N LYS A 34 -1.88 4.57 6.54
CA LYS A 34 -0.88 4.87 5.52
C LYS A 34 0.46 4.31 5.94
N LEU A 35 1.08 3.52 5.09
CA LEU A 35 2.37 2.91 5.38
C LEU A 35 3.43 3.38 4.39
N SER A 36 4.59 3.78 4.90
CA SER A 36 5.79 4.04 4.09
C SER A 36 6.14 2.80 3.28
N ILE A 37 6.23 2.92 1.96
CA ILE A 37 6.67 1.82 1.09
C ILE A 37 8.13 1.46 1.41
N VAL A 38 8.94 2.46 1.78
CA VAL A 38 10.37 2.30 2.05
C VAL A 38 10.61 1.56 3.36
N THR A 39 10.01 2.04 4.46
CA THR A 39 10.30 1.54 5.82
C THR A 39 9.26 0.55 6.33
N GLY A 40 8.05 0.54 5.76
CA GLY A 40 6.91 -0.21 6.27
C GLY A 40 6.29 0.39 7.53
N GLU A 41 6.75 1.56 7.97
CA GLU A 41 6.20 2.26 9.14
C GLU A 41 4.86 2.92 8.83
N VAL A 42 4.01 3.00 9.86
CA VAL A 42 2.74 3.73 9.75
C VAL A 42 3.05 5.22 9.83
N LEU A 43 2.65 5.95 8.79
CA LEU A 43 2.79 7.39 8.69
C LEU A 43 1.58 8.11 9.31
N SER A 44 0.39 7.53 9.17
CA SER A 44 -0.85 8.05 9.73
C SER A 44 -1.94 6.97 9.80
N GLY A 45 -2.95 7.20 10.63
CA GLY A 45 -4.06 6.26 10.81
C GLY A 45 -3.66 5.04 11.63
N ALA A 46 -4.51 4.03 11.63
CA ALA A 46 -4.31 2.84 12.44
C ALA A 46 -5.02 1.64 11.83
N LEU A 47 -4.51 0.45 12.16
CA LEU A 47 -5.18 -0.82 11.94
C LEU A 47 -4.92 -1.72 13.16
N PRO A 48 -5.72 -2.78 13.38
CA PRO A 48 -5.43 -3.78 14.39
C PRO A 48 -3.99 -4.31 14.25
N ARG A 49 -3.30 -4.52 15.38
CA ARG A 49 -1.87 -4.91 15.40
C ARG A 49 -1.56 -6.13 14.53
N ALA A 50 -2.44 -7.12 14.54
CA ALA A 50 -2.31 -8.32 13.70
C ALA A 50 -2.32 -7.97 12.20
N LYS A 51 -3.22 -7.08 11.77
CA LYS A 51 -3.32 -6.62 10.37
C LYS A 51 -2.11 -5.79 9.97
N LEU A 52 -1.61 -4.92 10.84
CA LEU A 52 -0.35 -4.20 10.59
C LEU A 52 0.82 -5.16 10.41
N LYS A 53 0.90 -6.23 11.21
CA LYS A 53 1.93 -7.27 11.06
C LYS A 53 1.82 -7.97 9.70
N THR A 54 0.62 -8.38 9.30
CA THR A 54 0.35 -8.99 7.99
C THR A 54 0.82 -8.07 6.85
N ILE A 55 0.38 -6.81 6.84
CA ILE A 55 0.69 -5.87 5.76
C ILE A 55 2.19 -5.57 5.70
N ARG A 56 2.85 -5.42 6.85
CA ARG A 56 4.31 -5.19 6.88
C ARG A 56 5.09 -6.37 6.32
N ALA A 57 4.68 -7.60 6.63
CA ALA A 57 5.31 -8.80 6.07
C ALA A 57 5.10 -8.88 4.55
N TRP A 58 3.87 -8.67 4.10
CA TRP A 58 3.55 -8.64 2.67
C TRP A 58 4.28 -7.52 1.92
N LEU A 59 4.33 -6.31 2.48
CA LEU A 59 5.05 -5.17 1.90
C LEU A 59 6.55 -5.44 1.86
N ALA A 60 7.12 -6.08 2.87
CA ALA A 60 8.54 -6.44 2.86
C ALA A 60 8.86 -7.43 1.74
N ALA A 61 7.98 -8.41 1.49
CA ALA A 61 8.14 -9.38 0.40
C ALA A 61 7.94 -8.76 -1.00
N ASN A 62 7.07 -7.74 -1.11
CA ASN A 62 6.66 -7.16 -2.39
C ASN A 62 7.18 -5.74 -2.63
N ARG A 63 8.16 -5.27 -1.84
CA ARG A 63 8.56 -3.86 -1.79
C ARG A 63 8.96 -3.29 -3.15
N GLU A 64 9.72 -4.06 -3.94
CA GLU A 64 10.18 -3.62 -5.25
C GLU A 64 9.01 -3.44 -6.23
N GLN A 65 8.09 -4.40 -6.26
CA GLN A 65 6.91 -4.35 -7.12
C GLN A 65 5.96 -3.22 -6.71
N VAL A 66 5.72 -3.05 -5.40
CA VAL A 66 4.92 -1.92 -4.88
C VAL A 66 5.58 -0.59 -5.25
N SER A 67 6.90 -0.48 -5.13
CA SER A 67 7.65 0.73 -5.51
C SER A 67 7.57 1.02 -7.01
N TYR A 68 7.63 -0.02 -7.85
CA TYR A 68 7.42 0.11 -9.30
C TYR A 68 6.01 0.59 -9.62
N VAL A 69 4.98 -0.06 -9.07
CA VAL A 69 3.58 0.33 -9.27
C VAL A 69 3.34 1.76 -8.80
N TRP A 70 3.90 2.17 -7.65
CA TRP A 70 3.82 3.55 -7.19
C TRP A 70 4.37 4.54 -8.22
N ARG A 71 5.56 4.27 -8.80
CA ARG A 71 6.15 5.12 -9.84
C ARG A 71 5.31 5.18 -11.11
N GLU A 72 4.79 4.04 -11.57
CA GLU A 72 3.94 4.00 -12.77
C GLU A 72 2.61 4.74 -12.56
N ILE A 73 2.02 4.62 -11.38
CA ILE A 73 0.83 5.40 -11.02
C ILE A 73 1.17 6.88 -11.04
N ARG A 74 2.25 7.30 -10.38
CA ARG A 74 2.68 8.71 -10.34
C ARG A 74 2.99 9.30 -11.71
N ALA A 75 3.45 8.47 -12.64
CA ALA A 75 3.71 8.88 -14.01
C ALA A 75 2.49 8.82 -14.92
N GLY A 76 1.32 8.40 -14.42
CA GLY A 76 0.10 8.23 -15.22
C GLY A 76 0.18 7.08 -16.23
N ARG A 77 1.10 6.13 -16.04
CA ARG A 77 1.34 5.00 -16.95
C ARG A 77 0.80 3.66 -16.45
N TYR A 78 0.35 3.61 -15.20
CA TYR A 78 -0.14 2.37 -14.62
C TYR A 78 -1.40 1.89 -15.34
N SER A 79 -1.30 0.70 -15.96
CA SER A 79 -2.35 0.09 -16.78
C SER A 79 -3.29 -0.83 -15.99
N GLY A 80 -3.08 -0.99 -14.68
CA GLY A 80 -3.89 -1.88 -13.82
C GLY A 80 -3.18 -3.19 -13.46
N GLY A 81 -3.91 -4.08 -12.80
CA GLY A 81 -3.42 -5.39 -12.31
C GLY A 81 -3.35 -5.48 -10.79
N MET A 82 -3.13 -6.68 -10.27
CA MET A 82 -2.90 -6.92 -8.83
C MET A 82 -1.53 -7.57 -8.63
N ILE A 83 -0.91 -7.25 -7.50
CA ILE A 83 0.24 -7.94 -6.94
C ILE A 83 -0.31 -9.14 -6.16
N GLU A 84 0.09 -10.35 -6.58
CA GLU A 84 -0.33 -11.63 -5.97
C GLU A 84 0.46 -11.95 -4.68
#